data_AF-A0A7Y5SQN0-F1
#
_entry.id   AF-A0A7Y5SQN0-F1
#
_cell.length_a   1.000
_cell.length_b   1.000
_cell.length_c   1.000
_cell.angle_alpha   90.00
_cell.angle_beta   90.00
_cell.angle_gamma   90.00
#
_symmetry.space_group_name_H-M   'P 1'
#
loop_
_entity.id
_entity.type
_entity.pdbx_description
1 polymer ?
#
loop_
_entity_poly.entity_id
_entity_poly.type
_entity_poly.pdbx_seq_one_letter_code
_entity_poly.pdbx_strand_id
1 'polypeptide(L)'
;MRRYLCFIVGVVAVAATLGSVAPARGETCTLALKKADSAISTAPGDRVFQSSYPQTFFHSLSGSAQIVAPDPLLGGAKKPDFSTVIKKEPARYVAEAPFRAVAELGGKYYGFAVDIQAPEKGPDDEKANEDGKAASTTARNPADRTAIYSRLHFDLNHNGDLTDDAVIEAASVRSSVAVFPAVELQLDFDGKRIDYAFRLLIYSRASGSVSYATAQLSAAAYREGEITLDGKPRRVVLVDLNSNGRFDDSPGKGMRVGSNGAISSVFGDMLYIDPQPTQRSFFGSANATDQFHVGKVIRYGDRYFDLEVPPGGETLTLKPTSRGVGFITNANRGFLAYVYGDLGVLEVADNESGKCPLPEGEWKLLSYTIERKGLGDAPTVLDVLFSALPTPPTRTLVSARGILDSKAIKVVAGETVELPFGPPYHPKVTGAPTSTSGNAAIALSLVGTAGEICNGILVNGSRPEPPEFTISIADGKQVETGKFKYG
;
A
#
# COMPACT_ATOMS: atom_id res chain seq x y z
N MET A 1 -7.59 -81.54 8.59
CA MET A 1 -7.27 -80.55 7.54
C MET A 1 -7.47 -79.16 8.16
N ARG A 2 -6.39 -78.46 8.55
CA ARG A 2 -5.84 -77.25 7.87
C ARG A 2 -6.98 -76.26 7.53
N ARG A 3 -7.05 -75.05 8.09
CA ARG A 3 -6.02 -74.00 8.13
C ARG A 3 -6.28 -72.98 9.25
N TYR A 4 -5.25 -72.74 10.06
CA TYR A 4 -4.99 -71.47 10.75
C TYR A 4 -4.37 -70.50 9.71
N LEU A 5 -4.81 -69.24 9.68
CA LEU A 5 -4.10 -68.18 8.97
C LEU A 5 -3.88 -67.00 9.92
N CYS A 6 -2.61 -66.78 10.25
CA CYS A 6 -2.09 -65.74 11.12
C CYS A 6 -2.24 -64.36 10.46
N PHE A 7 -2.85 -63.40 11.15
CA PHE A 7 -2.60 -61.98 10.92
C PHE A 7 -1.49 -61.54 11.88
N ILE A 8 -0.28 -61.38 11.35
CA ILE A 8 0.83 -60.75 12.04
C ILE A 8 0.64 -59.24 11.89
N VAL A 9 0.43 -58.57 13.02
CA VAL A 9 0.50 -57.12 13.17
C VAL A 9 1.97 -56.71 13.07
N GLY A 10 2.38 -56.18 11.92
CA GLY A 10 3.68 -55.56 11.74
C GLY A 10 3.66 -54.11 12.22
N VAL A 11 4.03 -53.88 13.48
CA VAL A 11 4.40 -52.53 13.97
C VAL A 11 5.81 -52.23 13.45
N VAL A 12 5.91 -51.47 12.36
CA VAL A 12 7.18 -50.85 11.96
C VAL A 12 7.40 -49.66 12.87
N ALA A 13 8.26 -49.83 13.87
CA ALA A 13 8.80 -48.72 14.64
C ALA A 13 9.73 -47.91 13.72
N VAL A 14 9.22 -46.80 13.18
CA VAL A 14 10.06 -45.76 12.57
C VAL A 14 10.82 -45.11 13.72
N ALA A 15 12.03 -45.58 13.98
CA ALA A 15 12.98 -44.89 14.83
C ALA A 15 13.35 -43.57 14.13
N ALA A 16 12.61 -42.52 14.45
CA ALA A 16 12.97 -41.16 14.10
C ALA A 16 14.31 -40.86 14.77
N THR A 17 15.39 -40.93 13.99
CA THR A 17 16.66 -40.30 14.34
C THR A 17 16.40 -38.82 14.48
N LEU A 18 16.12 -38.38 15.70
CA LEU A 18 16.15 -36.99 16.12
C LEU A 18 17.60 -36.52 16.02
N GLY A 19 18.03 -36.21 14.79
CA GLY A 19 19.23 -35.45 14.56
C GLY A 19 19.10 -34.16 15.35
N SER A 20 20.07 -33.90 16.23
CA SER A 20 20.13 -32.69 17.03
C SER A 20 20.28 -31.51 16.06
N VAL A 21 19.16 -30.90 15.68
CA VAL A 21 19.19 -29.68 14.88
C VAL A 21 19.82 -28.63 15.78
N ALA A 22 21.05 -28.23 15.47
CA ALA A 22 21.72 -27.14 16.18
C ALA A 22 20.77 -25.93 16.21
N PRO A 23 20.65 -25.23 17.35
CA PRO A 23 19.75 -24.08 17.44
C PRO A 23 20.12 -23.10 16.34
N ALA A 24 19.15 -22.80 15.47
CA ALA A 24 19.34 -21.85 14.39
C ALA A 24 19.76 -20.51 15.03
N ARG A 25 20.98 -20.07 14.70
CA ARG A 25 21.51 -18.80 15.19
C ARG A 25 20.79 -17.66 14.47
N GLY A 26 20.73 -16.51 15.12
CA GLY A 26 20.33 -15.28 14.44
C GLY A 26 21.31 -14.95 13.33
N GLU A 27 20.79 -14.59 12.17
CA GLU A 27 21.58 -14.27 10.98
C GLU A 27 21.44 -12.78 10.70
N THR A 28 22.57 -12.11 10.48
CA THR A 28 22.63 -10.67 10.19
C THR A 28 23.35 -10.47 8.87
N CYS A 29 22.83 -9.60 8.02
CA CYS A 29 23.45 -9.19 6.77
C CYS A 29 23.56 -7.66 6.67
N THR A 30 24.48 -7.21 5.81
CA THR A 30 24.58 -5.79 5.41
C THR A 30 23.84 -5.60 4.10
N LEU A 31 23.12 -4.50 3.97
CA LEU A 31 22.34 -4.15 2.78
C LEU A 31 22.93 -2.90 2.10
N ALA A 32 23.25 -3.02 0.82
CA ALA A 32 23.68 -1.92 -0.01
C ALA A 32 22.49 -1.10 -0.51
N LEU A 33 22.62 0.22 -0.57
CA LEU A 33 21.63 1.07 -1.25
C LEU A 33 21.73 0.86 -2.76
N LYS A 34 20.60 0.61 -3.39
CA LYS A 34 20.43 0.60 -4.84
C LYS A 34 19.56 1.80 -5.19
N LYS A 35 20.06 2.65 -6.08
CA LYS A 35 19.32 3.79 -6.63
C LYS A 35 18.65 3.35 -7.93
N ALA A 36 17.42 3.77 -8.12
CA ALA A 36 16.73 3.62 -9.39
C ALA A 36 17.17 4.76 -10.31
N ASP A 37 17.95 4.47 -11.35
CA ASP A 37 18.49 5.52 -12.24
C ASP A 37 17.53 5.93 -13.36
N SER A 38 16.50 5.11 -13.68
CA SER A 38 15.57 5.39 -14.78
C SER A 38 14.11 5.43 -14.33
N ALA A 39 13.36 6.43 -14.79
CA ALA A 39 11.88 6.49 -14.67
C ALA A 39 11.20 5.26 -15.31
N ILE A 40 11.95 4.53 -16.13
CA ILE A 40 11.58 3.28 -16.81
C ILE A 40 12.78 2.35 -16.64
N SER A 41 12.89 1.63 -15.52
CA SER A 41 13.89 0.56 -15.41
C SER A 41 13.67 -0.47 -16.52
N THR A 42 14.72 -0.78 -17.27
CA THR A 42 14.70 -1.75 -18.38
C THR A 42 14.85 -3.19 -17.92
N ALA A 43 15.26 -3.43 -16.66
CA ALA A 43 15.32 -4.77 -16.09
C ALA A 43 13.94 -5.14 -15.52
N PRO A 44 13.21 -6.11 -16.11
CA PRO A 44 11.84 -6.43 -15.68
C PRO A 44 11.73 -6.87 -14.21
N GLY A 45 12.84 -7.35 -13.62
CA GLY A 45 12.87 -7.87 -12.25
C GLY A 45 12.83 -6.82 -11.14
N ASP A 46 13.40 -5.63 -11.34
CA ASP A 46 13.56 -4.65 -10.25
C ASP A 46 12.40 -3.66 -10.16
N ARG A 47 11.46 -3.70 -11.11
CA ARG A 47 10.29 -2.82 -11.14
C ARG A 47 9.45 -2.94 -9.86
N VAL A 48 9.40 -4.12 -9.26
CA VAL A 48 8.66 -4.34 -8.01
C VAL A 48 9.24 -3.59 -6.82
N PHE A 49 10.55 -3.35 -6.81
CA PHE A 49 11.22 -2.60 -5.73
C PHE A 49 11.14 -1.09 -5.93
N GLN A 50 10.67 -0.64 -7.10
CA GLN A 50 10.42 0.77 -7.42
C GLN A 50 8.96 1.16 -7.23
N SER A 51 8.08 0.19 -7.02
CA SER A 51 6.67 0.43 -6.74
C SER A 51 6.50 0.84 -5.28
N SER A 52 6.73 2.13 -5.01
CA SER A 52 6.44 2.75 -3.72
C SER A 52 5.03 3.36 -3.70
N TYR A 53 4.44 3.48 -2.51
CA TYR A 53 3.33 4.37 -2.22
C TYR A 53 3.86 5.80 -2.01
N PRO A 54 3.57 6.74 -2.93
CA PRO A 54 4.11 8.08 -2.83
C PRO A 54 3.50 8.89 -1.69
N GLN A 55 4.28 9.80 -1.11
CA GLN A 55 3.71 10.94 -0.40
C GLN A 55 3.02 11.84 -1.42
N THR A 56 1.71 12.07 -1.25
CA THR A 56 0.92 12.89 -2.17
C THR A 56 0.60 14.25 -1.58
N PHE A 57 0.75 15.29 -2.39
CA PHE A 57 0.53 16.69 -2.02
C PHE A 57 -0.45 17.30 -3.04
N PHE A 58 -1.45 18.04 -2.57
CA PHE A 58 -2.46 18.67 -3.41
C PHE A 58 -2.51 20.18 -3.17
N HIS A 59 -2.68 20.95 -4.24
CA HIS A 59 -2.79 22.40 -4.19
C HIS A 59 -3.85 22.88 -5.19
N SER A 60 -4.85 23.62 -4.69
CA SER A 60 -5.78 24.37 -5.54
C SER A 60 -5.09 25.61 -6.10
N LEU A 61 -5.17 25.83 -7.41
CA LEU A 61 -4.59 27.00 -8.08
C LEU A 61 -5.61 28.12 -8.32
N SER A 62 -6.90 27.90 -8.02
CA SER A 62 -7.99 28.85 -8.30
C SER A 62 -8.19 29.93 -7.22
N GLY A 63 -7.16 30.24 -6.43
CA GLY A 63 -7.18 31.35 -5.44
C GLY A 63 -8.05 31.12 -4.19
N SER A 64 -8.80 30.01 -4.09
CA SER A 64 -9.39 29.56 -2.84
C SER A 64 -8.32 28.89 -1.97
N ALA A 65 -8.34 29.16 -0.66
CA ALA A 65 -7.36 28.76 0.33
C ALA A 65 -6.75 27.36 0.09
N GLN A 66 -5.44 27.22 0.37
CA GLN A 66 -4.72 25.95 0.29
C GLN A 66 -5.48 24.86 1.03
N ILE A 67 -6.14 23.98 0.29
CA ILE A 67 -6.53 22.68 0.83
C ILE A 67 -5.29 21.82 0.70
N VAL A 68 -4.34 21.98 1.63
CA VAL A 68 -3.50 20.85 1.99
C VAL A 68 -4.49 19.88 2.63
N ALA A 69 -5.10 19.01 1.82
CA ALA A 69 -5.72 17.84 2.40
C ALA A 69 -4.54 17.12 3.06
N PRO A 70 -4.43 17.06 4.41
CA PRO A 70 -3.52 16.11 5.00
C PRO A 70 -3.88 14.80 4.33
N ASP A 71 -2.92 14.10 3.72
CA ASP A 71 -3.22 12.85 3.01
C ASP A 71 -4.13 12.04 3.94
N PRO A 72 -5.46 11.96 3.68
CA PRO A 72 -6.39 11.36 4.64
C PRO A 72 -6.03 9.89 4.85
N LEU A 73 -5.21 9.38 3.94
CA LEU A 73 -4.72 8.05 3.86
C LEU A 73 -3.49 7.85 4.77
N LEU A 74 -2.69 8.83 5.16
CA LEU A 74 -1.52 8.53 6.02
C LEU A 74 -1.79 8.63 7.52
N GLY A 75 -2.97 9.08 7.96
CA GLY A 75 -3.35 9.11 9.39
C GLY A 75 -2.33 9.82 10.29
N GLY A 76 -1.43 10.61 9.68
CA GLY A 76 -0.24 11.14 10.31
C GLY A 76 -0.55 12.37 11.15
N ALA A 77 0.38 12.67 12.06
CA ALA A 77 0.41 13.94 12.75
C ALA A 77 0.25 15.10 11.75
N LYS A 78 -0.41 16.18 12.20
CA LYS A 78 -0.56 17.39 11.40
C LYS A 78 0.83 17.83 10.91
N LYS A 79 1.07 17.73 9.59
CA LYS A 79 2.32 18.21 9.00
C LYS A 79 2.48 19.71 9.28
N PRO A 80 3.71 20.18 9.54
CA PRO A 80 3.95 21.60 9.75
C PRO A 80 3.63 22.40 8.49
N ASP A 81 3.20 23.66 8.67
CA ASP A 81 2.96 24.56 7.55
C ASP A 81 4.28 24.90 6.86
N PHE A 82 4.26 25.12 5.54
CA PHE A 82 5.47 25.39 4.75
C PHE A 82 6.36 26.50 5.33
N SER A 83 5.78 27.62 5.78
CA SER A 83 6.50 28.75 6.38
C SER A 83 7.14 28.46 7.75
N THR A 84 6.71 27.38 8.40
CA THR A 84 7.34 26.93 9.65
C THR A 84 8.62 26.14 9.38
N VAL A 85 8.73 25.51 8.21
CA VAL A 85 9.91 24.76 7.77
C VAL A 85 10.86 25.66 6.98
N ILE A 86 10.35 26.36 5.97
CA ILE A 86 11.15 27.23 5.10
C ILE A 86 11.20 28.66 5.64
N LYS A 87 12.42 29.18 5.79
CA LYS A 87 12.75 30.52 6.29
C LYS A 87 13.22 31.45 5.20
N LYS A 88 13.75 30.91 4.10
CA LYS A 88 14.24 31.69 2.98
C LYS A 88 13.84 31.04 1.66
N GLU A 89 13.21 31.85 0.81
CA GLU A 89 12.77 31.47 -0.54
C GLU A 89 13.50 32.34 -1.58
N PRO A 90 13.53 31.92 -2.86
CA PRO A 90 13.93 32.79 -3.96
C PRO A 90 13.16 34.11 -3.90
N ALA A 91 13.85 35.23 -4.17
CA ALA A 91 13.24 36.57 -4.13
C ALA A 91 12.03 36.70 -5.07
N ARG A 92 12.00 35.90 -6.14
CA ARG A 92 10.88 35.81 -7.07
C ARG A 92 10.83 34.43 -7.73
N TYR A 93 9.65 33.84 -7.76
CA TYR A 93 9.32 32.70 -8.62
C TYR A 93 8.80 33.18 -9.98
N VAL A 94 8.92 32.35 -11.00
CA VAL A 94 8.37 32.63 -12.33
C VAL A 94 6.85 32.49 -12.30
N ALA A 95 6.34 31.45 -11.65
CA ALA A 95 4.92 31.24 -11.42
C ALA A 95 4.38 32.27 -10.43
N GLU A 96 3.18 32.78 -10.70
CA GLU A 96 2.44 33.63 -9.76
C GLU A 96 2.08 32.85 -8.48
N ALA A 97 1.76 31.57 -8.62
CA ALA A 97 1.45 30.65 -7.53
C ALA A 97 2.29 29.37 -7.64
N PRO A 98 3.55 29.36 -7.17
CA PRO A 98 4.36 28.15 -7.18
C PRO A 98 3.76 27.10 -6.22
N PHE A 99 3.97 25.82 -6.54
CA PHE A 99 3.52 24.72 -5.72
C PHE A 99 4.43 24.58 -4.50
N ARG A 100 3.93 24.82 -3.29
CA ARG A 100 4.71 24.69 -2.04
C ARG A 100 4.19 23.53 -1.20
N ALA A 101 5.09 22.71 -0.67
CA ALA A 101 4.73 21.60 0.21
C ALA A 101 5.88 21.17 1.13
N VAL A 102 5.57 20.32 2.09
CA VAL A 102 6.50 19.78 3.08
C VAL A 102 6.45 18.25 3.04
N ALA A 103 7.56 17.62 2.66
CA ALA A 103 7.74 16.18 2.70
C ALA A 103 8.25 15.71 4.07
N GLU A 104 7.86 14.52 4.49
CA GLU A 104 8.44 13.88 5.67
C GLU A 104 9.50 12.88 5.21
N LEU A 105 10.77 13.13 5.52
CA LEU A 105 11.89 12.26 5.14
C LEU A 105 12.79 12.00 6.35
N GLY A 106 13.10 10.75 6.61
CA GLY A 106 13.91 10.33 7.76
C GLY A 106 13.33 10.74 9.12
N GLY A 107 12.02 10.96 9.22
CA GLY A 107 11.37 11.51 10.43
C GLY A 107 11.55 13.02 10.64
N LYS A 108 12.04 13.75 9.62
CA LYS A 108 12.15 15.22 9.61
C LYS A 108 11.31 15.81 8.47
N TYR A 109 11.16 17.13 8.44
CA TYR A 109 10.30 17.83 7.49
C TYR A 109 11.11 18.68 6.53
N TYR A 110 11.03 18.36 5.24
CA TYR A 110 11.78 19.02 4.17
C TYR A 110 10.81 19.85 3.32
N GLY A 111 11.07 21.14 3.19
CA GLY A 111 10.27 22.01 2.35
C GLY A 111 10.70 21.96 0.89
N PHE A 112 9.75 22.08 -0.02
CA PHE A 112 10.03 22.22 -1.44
C PHE A 112 9.02 23.13 -2.13
N ALA A 113 9.49 23.79 -3.19
CA ALA A 113 8.68 24.59 -4.09
C ALA A 113 8.89 24.14 -5.54
N VAL A 114 7.80 23.95 -6.29
CA VAL A 114 7.84 23.69 -7.73
C VAL A 114 7.37 24.92 -8.48
N ASP A 115 8.20 25.38 -9.39
CA ASP A 115 8.03 26.57 -10.20
C ASP A 115 7.94 26.19 -11.69
N ILE A 116 7.53 27.14 -12.53
CA ILE A 116 7.51 26.98 -13.99
C ILE A 116 8.82 27.44 -14.62
N GLN A 117 9.13 26.92 -15.80
CA GLN A 117 10.20 27.46 -16.62
C GLN A 117 9.83 28.87 -17.09
N ALA A 118 10.81 29.78 -17.04
CA ALA A 118 10.64 31.09 -17.67
C ALA A 118 10.42 30.88 -19.18
N PRO A 119 9.53 31.64 -19.83
CA PRO A 119 9.44 31.60 -21.28
C PRO A 119 10.83 31.92 -21.82
N GLU A 120 11.40 31.01 -22.64
CA GLU A 120 12.59 31.33 -23.41
C GLU A 120 12.26 32.59 -24.21
N LYS A 121 13.00 33.68 -23.99
CA LYS A 121 12.88 34.87 -24.83
C LYS A 121 13.23 34.45 -26.24
N GLY A 122 12.21 34.35 -27.10
CA GLY A 122 12.45 34.04 -28.50
C GLY A 122 13.23 35.19 -29.14
N PRO A 123 14.03 34.92 -30.19
CA PRO A 123 14.71 35.98 -30.94
C PRO A 123 13.76 37.01 -31.57
N ASP A 124 12.45 36.73 -31.62
CA ASP A 124 11.42 37.64 -32.15
C ASP A 124 10.86 38.63 -31.09
N ASP A 125 11.03 38.35 -29.80
CA ASP A 125 10.58 39.27 -28.73
C ASP A 125 11.47 40.53 -28.63
N GLU A 126 12.68 40.50 -29.20
CA GLU A 126 13.52 41.70 -29.36
C GLU A 126 13.18 42.52 -30.62
N LYS A 127 12.43 41.97 -31.60
CA LYS A 127 12.05 42.69 -32.83
C LYS A 127 10.62 43.20 -32.86
N ALA A 128 9.75 42.71 -31.99
CA ALA A 128 8.35 43.14 -31.94
C ALA A 128 8.14 44.57 -31.40
N ASN A 129 9.20 45.27 -30.97
CA ASN A 129 9.12 46.64 -30.48
C ASN A 129 9.42 47.73 -31.54
N GLU A 130 9.73 47.38 -32.79
CA GLU A 130 10.04 48.39 -33.83
C GLU A 130 9.04 48.48 -34.99
N ASP A 131 8.35 47.42 -35.39
CA ASP A 131 7.43 47.50 -36.54
C ASP A 131 6.03 46.97 -36.22
N GLY A 132 5.10 47.91 -35.99
CA GLY A 132 3.68 47.67 -35.69
C GLY A 132 2.88 47.03 -36.83
N LYS A 133 3.19 45.79 -37.20
CA LYS A 133 2.42 45.01 -38.18
C LYS A 133 1.95 43.68 -37.59
N ALA A 134 0.64 43.60 -37.35
CA ALA A 134 -0.04 42.41 -36.84
C ALA A 134 0.00 41.27 -37.86
N ALA A 135 0.71 40.19 -37.54
CA ALA A 135 0.59 38.90 -38.21
C ALA A 135 -0.40 38.00 -37.44
N SER A 136 -1.42 37.53 -38.16
CA SER A 136 -2.46 36.62 -37.67
C SER A 136 -1.94 35.19 -37.62
N THR A 137 -1.41 34.76 -36.48
CA THR A 137 -1.41 33.36 -36.06
C THR A 137 -2.54 33.15 -35.06
N THR A 138 -3.31 32.06 -35.18
CA THR A 138 -4.32 31.61 -34.20
C THR A 138 -3.65 31.37 -32.84
N ALA A 139 -3.48 32.46 -32.09
CA ALA A 139 -2.96 32.44 -30.74
C ALA A 139 -3.99 31.75 -29.85
N ARG A 140 -3.64 30.58 -29.30
CA ARG A 140 -4.32 30.07 -28.09
C ARG A 140 -4.33 31.21 -27.08
N ASN A 141 -5.49 31.45 -26.47
CA ASN A 141 -5.63 32.44 -25.41
C ASN A 141 -4.52 32.20 -24.37
N PRO A 142 -3.70 33.19 -23.99
CA PRO A 142 -2.66 33.03 -22.97
C PRO A 142 -3.20 32.44 -21.66
N ALA A 143 -4.49 32.67 -21.38
CA ALA A 143 -5.23 32.10 -20.25
C ALA A 143 -5.45 30.56 -20.33
N ASP A 144 -5.27 29.93 -21.49
CA ASP A 144 -5.43 28.47 -21.68
C ASP A 144 -4.11 27.69 -21.56
N ARG A 145 -2.96 28.37 -21.34
CA ARG A 145 -1.69 27.67 -21.10
C ARG A 145 -1.67 27.17 -19.66
N THR A 146 -1.87 25.86 -19.50
CA THR A 146 -1.59 25.18 -18.23
C THR A 146 -0.14 25.44 -17.86
N ALA A 147 0.09 26.06 -16.70
CA ALA A 147 1.41 26.30 -16.14
C ALA A 147 2.13 24.95 -16.01
N ILE A 148 3.27 24.79 -16.69
CA ILE A 148 4.06 23.55 -16.63
C ILE A 148 5.12 23.72 -15.55
N TYR A 149 4.83 23.15 -14.38
CA TYR A 149 5.80 23.04 -13.28
C TYR A 149 6.97 22.16 -13.71
N SER A 150 8.14 22.74 -13.85
CA SER A 150 9.32 22.10 -14.43
C SER A 150 10.62 22.39 -13.67
N ARG A 151 10.55 23.23 -12.62
CA ARG A 151 11.69 23.63 -11.80
C ARG A 151 11.41 23.29 -10.35
N LEU A 152 12.28 22.52 -9.70
CA LEU A 152 12.13 22.11 -8.32
C LEU A 152 13.21 22.79 -7.46
N HIS A 153 12.75 23.57 -6.48
CA HIS A 153 13.53 24.05 -5.36
C HIS A 153 13.28 23.12 -4.17
N PHE A 154 14.34 22.53 -3.62
CA PHE A 154 14.22 21.57 -2.53
C PHE A 154 15.29 21.88 -1.49
N ASP A 155 14.91 21.89 -0.21
CA ASP A 155 15.82 22.09 0.94
C ASP A 155 16.63 20.80 1.18
N LEU A 156 17.64 20.52 0.36
CA LEU A 156 18.35 19.23 0.36
C LEU A 156 19.18 19.04 1.64
N ASN A 157 19.61 20.14 2.25
CA ASN A 157 20.45 20.14 3.43
C ASN A 157 19.68 20.36 4.76
N HIS A 158 18.35 20.51 4.68
CA HIS A 158 17.44 20.66 5.82
C HIS A 158 17.76 21.89 6.69
N ASN A 159 18.10 23.02 6.08
CA ASN A 159 18.36 24.29 6.77
C ASN A 159 17.23 25.32 6.63
N GLY A 160 16.18 25.01 5.86
CA GLY A 160 15.05 25.90 5.60
C GLY A 160 15.33 27.01 4.57
N ASP A 161 16.38 26.91 3.78
CA ASP A 161 16.72 27.82 2.67
C ASP A 161 16.50 27.10 1.34
N LEU A 162 15.72 27.70 0.43
CA LEU A 162 15.49 27.17 -0.92
C LEU A 162 16.36 27.86 -1.99
N THR A 163 17.36 28.64 -1.56
CA THR A 163 18.19 29.48 -2.43
C THR A 163 19.66 29.07 -2.49
N ASP A 164 20.11 28.21 -1.58
CA ASP A 164 21.48 27.73 -1.47
C ASP A 164 21.70 26.39 -2.19
N ASP A 165 20.65 25.60 -2.40
CA ASP A 165 20.65 24.41 -3.25
C ASP A 165 20.36 24.74 -4.72
N ALA A 166 20.95 23.96 -5.62
CA ALA A 166 20.74 24.12 -7.06
C ALA A 166 19.29 23.75 -7.45
N VAL A 167 18.70 24.55 -8.35
CA VAL A 167 17.38 24.25 -8.92
C VAL A 167 17.46 22.97 -9.76
N ILE A 168 16.55 22.04 -9.50
CA ILE A 168 16.47 20.76 -10.20
C ILE A 168 15.46 20.90 -11.33
N GLU A 169 15.93 20.74 -12.57
CA GLU A 169 15.07 20.81 -13.76
C GLU A 169 14.38 19.46 -14.01
N ALA A 170 13.16 19.50 -14.52
CA ALA A 170 12.42 18.29 -14.87
C ALA A 170 13.13 17.52 -15.98
N ALA A 171 13.38 16.24 -15.76
CA ALA A 171 13.98 15.35 -16.77
C ALA A 171 13.04 15.10 -17.95
N SER A 172 11.73 15.18 -17.73
CA SER A 172 10.75 15.14 -18.81
C SER A 172 9.49 15.93 -18.48
N VAL A 173 8.92 16.55 -19.51
CA VAL A 173 7.65 17.27 -19.46
C VAL A 173 6.76 16.72 -20.56
N ARG A 174 5.55 16.27 -20.21
CA ARG A 174 4.55 15.79 -21.16
C ARG A 174 3.17 16.28 -20.77
N SER A 175 2.58 17.14 -21.61
CA SER A 175 1.25 17.72 -21.37
C SER A 175 1.22 18.44 -20.01
N SER A 176 0.48 17.91 -19.05
CA SER A 176 0.29 18.40 -17.68
C SER A 176 1.20 17.74 -16.65
N VAL A 177 2.10 16.85 -17.05
CA VAL A 177 2.96 16.09 -16.13
C VAL A 177 4.43 16.49 -16.33
N ALA A 178 5.13 16.74 -15.24
CA ALA A 178 6.57 16.80 -15.21
C ALA A 178 7.14 15.74 -14.25
N VAL A 179 8.24 15.12 -14.68
CA VAL A 179 8.96 14.09 -13.91
C VAL A 179 10.38 14.60 -13.71
N PHE A 180 10.79 14.69 -12.45
CA PHE A 180 12.12 15.10 -12.05
C PHE A 180 13.08 13.90 -12.04
N PRO A 181 14.40 14.13 -12.21
CA PRO A 181 15.39 13.09 -12.00
C PRO A 181 15.33 12.54 -10.56
N ALA A 182 16.03 11.44 -10.30
CA ALA A 182 16.24 11.00 -8.93
C ALA A 182 17.01 12.10 -8.17
N VAL A 183 16.48 12.50 -7.03
CA VAL A 183 17.04 13.50 -6.14
C VAL A 183 17.71 12.78 -4.99
N GLU A 184 19.00 13.03 -4.82
CA GLU A 184 19.82 12.42 -3.77
C GLU A 184 19.93 13.36 -2.57
N LEU A 185 19.88 12.80 -1.37
CA LEU A 185 20.09 13.54 -0.13
C LEU A 185 20.65 12.64 0.96
N GLN A 186 21.17 13.27 2.01
CA GLN A 186 21.61 12.59 3.21
C GLN A 186 20.59 12.77 4.33
N LEU A 187 20.01 11.66 4.76
CA LEU A 187 19.12 11.62 5.92
C LEU A 187 19.96 11.40 7.18
N ASP A 188 19.55 12.02 8.28
CA ASP A 188 20.23 11.87 9.58
C ASP A 188 19.33 11.09 10.53
N PHE A 189 19.83 9.93 10.95
CA PHE A 189 19.23 9.06 11.94
C PHE A 189 20.14 9.01 13.16
N ASP A 190 19.74 9.69 14.23
CA ASP A 190 20.48 9.75 15.49
C ASP A 190 21.96 10.15 15.31
N GLY A 191 22.23 11.13 14.45
CA GLY A 191 23.57 11.64 14.15
C GLY A 191 24.34 10.82 13.11
N LYS A 192 23.75 9.75 12.56
CA LYS A 192 24.31 8.98 11.44
C LYS A 192 23.71 9.47 10.13
N ARG A 193 24.57 9.92 9.20
CA ARG A 193 24.16 10.33 7.85
C ARG A 193 24.07 9.13 6.93
N ILE A 194 22.94 9.00 6.24
CA ILE A 194 22.60 7.90 5.36
C ILE A 194 22.16 8.43 4.02
N ASP A 195 22.80 7.95 2.95
CA ASP A 195 22.38 8.27 1.60
C ASP A 195 20.99 7.71 1.31
N TYR A 196 20.18 8.52 0.63
CA TYR A 196 18.85 8.15 0.17
C TYR A 196 18.57 8.84 -1.18
N ALA A 197 17.55 8.36 -1.90
CA ALA A 197 17.10 9.01 -3.11
C ALA A 197 15.58 8.89 -3.27
N PHE A 198 14.96 9.96 -3.77
CA PHE A 198 13.55 9.98 -4.13
C PHE A 198 13.34 10.52 -5.54
N ARG A 199 12.12 10.43 -6.05
CA ARG A 199 11.68 11.11 -7.27
C ARG A 199 10.45 11.93 -6.98
N LEU A 200 10.36 13.05 -7.68
CA LEU A 200 9.18 13.89 -7.68
C LEU A 200 8.49 13.84 -9.04
N LEU A 201 7.19 13.64 -9.02
CA LEU A 201 6.30 13.84 -10.16
C LEU A 201 5.32 14.94 -9.79
N ILE A 202 5.06 15.86 -10.71
CA ILE A 202 3.99 16.84 -10.54
C ILE A 202 3.05 16.78 -11.73
N TYR A 203 1.76 16.80 -11.43
CA TYR A 203 0.68 16.88 -12.39
C TYR A 203 -0.11 18.15 -12.13
N SER A 204 -0.39 18.94 -13.16
CA SER A 204 -1.18 20.17 -13.05
C SER A 204 -2.28 20.20 -14.09
N ARG A 205 -3.52 20.47 -13.66
CA ARG A 205 -4.68 20.55 -14.55
C ARG A 205 -5.35 21.89 -14.39
N ALA A 206 -5.58 22.58 -15.50
CA ALA A 206 -6.52 23.69 -15.59
C ALA A 206 -7.66 23.30 -16.54
N SER A 207 -8.91 23.34 -16.07
CA SER A 207 -10.09 23.01 -16.86
C SER A 207 -11.30 23.78 -16.35
N GLY A 208 -11.77 24.77 -17.12
CA GLY A 208 -12.89 25.63 -16.72
C GLY A 208 -12.54 26.42 -15.45
N SER A 209 -13.41 26.34 -14.43
CA SER A 209 -13.21 27.00 -13.13
C SER A 209 -12.31 26.24 -12.16
N VAL A 210 -11.87 25.04 -12.52
CA VAL A 210 -11.05 24.19 -11.63
C VAL A 210 -9.62 24.15 -12.14
N SER A 211 -8.70 24.63 -11.33
CA SER A 211 -7.27 24.51 -11.55
C SER A 211 -6.60 23.95 -10.30
N TYR A 212 -5.77 22.91 -10.45
CA TYR A 212 -5.06 22.29 -9.35
C TYR A 212 -3.72 21.70 -9.81
N ALA A 213 -2.85 21.46 -8.84
CA ALA A 213 -1.65 20.68 -9.01
C ALA A 213 -1.56 19.60 -7.91
N THR A 214 -0.99 18.47 -8.27
CA THR A 214 -0.72 17.34 -7.38
C THR A 214 0.74 16.94 -7.56
N ALA A 215 1.51 16.95 -6.48
CA ALA A 215 2.86 16.41 -6.46
C ALA A 215 2.87 15.04 -5.77
N GLN A 216 3.74 14.15 -6.22
CA GLN A 216 3.98 12.84 -5.65
C GLN A 216 5.48 12.66 -5.45
N LEU A 217 5.87 12.33 -4.22
CA LEU A 217 7.24 11.96 -3.87
C LEU A 217 7.29 10.46 -3.63
N SER A 218 8.07 9.76 -4.45
CA SER A 218 8.27 8.31 -4.41
C SER A 218 9.71 7.97 -4.02
N ALA A 219 9.90 6.89 -3.25
CA ALA A 219 11.23 6.32 -3.07
C ALA A 219 11.86 6.00 -4.43
N ALA A 220 13.11 6.41 -4.61
CA ALA A 220 13.92 6.08 -5.77
C ALA A 220 15.15 5.25 -5.37
N ALA A 221 15.06 4.60 -4.21
CA ALA A 221 16.08 3.69 -3.71
C ALA A 221 15.46 2.54 -2.91
N TYR A 222 16.18 1.43 -2.87
CA TYR A 222 15.90 0.27 -2.03
C TYR A 222 17.21 -0.30 -1.48
N ARG A 223 17.13 -1.19 -0.50
CA ARG A 223 18.27 -1.85 0.13
C ARG A 223 18.34 -3.30 -0.32
N GLU A 224 19.53 -3.80 -0.64
CA GLU A 224 19.71 -5.16 -1.16
C GLU A 224 20.95 -5.83 -0.56
N GLY A 225 20.83 -7.12 -0.26
CA GLY A 225 21.94 -7.93 0.23
C GLY A 225 21.62 -9.42 0.19
N GLU A 226 22.40 -10.20 0.93
CA GLU A 226 22.26 -11.64 1.03
C GLU A 226 22.27 -12.06 2.50
N ILE A 227 21.31 -12.89 2.90
CA ILE A 227 21.22 -13.49 4.24
C ILE A 227 21.26 -15.01 4.12
N THR A 228 21.84 -15.70 5.11
CA THR A 228 21.76 -17.16 5.16
C THR A 228 20.48 -17.57 5.88
N LEU A 229 19.61 -18.35 5.23
CA LEU A 229 18.45 -18.99 5.87
C LEU A 229 18.41 -20.46 5.48
N ASP A 230 18.25 -21.33 6.47
CA ASP A 230 18.30 -22.79 6.30
C ASP A 230 19.60 -23.28 5.66
N GLY A 231 20.72 -22.67 6.04
CA GLY A 231 22.04 -22.98 5.51
C GLY A 231 22.19 -22.62 4.02
N LYS A 232 21.27 -21.84 3.45
CA LYS A 232 21.32 -21.39 2.06
C LYS A 232 21.40 -19.87 2.00
N PRO A 233 22.25 -19.30 1.13
CA PRO A 233 22.20 -17.88 0.83
C PRO A 233 20.87 -17.52 0.16
N ARG A 234 20.29 -16.40 0.58
CA ARG A 234 19.00 -15.87 0.12
C ARG A 234 19.16 -14.41 -0.23
N ARG A 235 18.68 -14.01 -1.40
CA ARG A 235 18.64 -12.59 -1.80
C ARG A 235 17.59 -11.89 -0.95
N VAL A 236 17.94 -10.77 -0.33
CA VAL A 236 16.98 -9.93 0.41
C VAL A 236 16.92 -8.54 -0.18
N VAL A 237 15.69 -8.03 -0.28
CA VAL A 237 15.43 -6.67 -0.76
C VAL A 237 14.48 -5.99 0.21
N LEU A 238 14.86 -4.81 0.69
CA LEU A 238 14.10 -4.02 1.64
C LEU A 238 13.72 -2.70 0.96
N VAL A 239 12.42 -2.44 0.91
CA VAL A 239 11.81 -1.35 0.15
C VAL A 239 11.13 -0.40 1.11
N ASP A 240 11.52 0.87 1.03
CA ASP A 240 10.75 1.99 1.58
C ASP A 240 9.48 2.13 0.75
N LEU A 241 8.41 1.47 1.22
CA LEU A 241 7.16 1.44 0.47
C LEU A 241 6.38 2.73 0.71
N ASN A 242 6.56 3.45 1.82
CA ASN A 242 5.78 4.67 2.10
C ASN A 242 6.48 5.97 1.66
N SER A 243 7.67 5.85 1.08
CA SER A 243 8.50 6.93 0.54
C SER A 243 8.89 7.99 1.58
N ASN A 244 9.16 7.58 2.82
CA ASN A 244 9.53 8.51 3.89
C ASN A 244 11.02 8.46 4.26
N GLY A 245 11.85 7.76 3.50
CA GLY A 245 13.28 7.66 3.72
C GLY A 245 13.70 6.68 4.81
N ARG A 246 12.77 6.01 5.47
CA ARG A 246 13.03 4.96 6.47
C ARG A 246 12.80 3.58 5.87
N PHE A 247 13.33 2.56 6.53
CA PHE A 247 13.16 1.16 6.14
C PHE A 247 12.70 0.26 7.31
N ASP A 248 12.26 0.85 8.43
CA ASP A 248 11.85 0.19 9.67
C ASP A 248 10.36 0.39 10.02
N ASP A 249 9.56 0.94 9.10
CA ASP A 249 8.17 1.25 9.36
C ASP A 249 7.28 0.02 9.30
N SER A 250 6.53 -0.20 10.39
CA SER A 250 5.52 -1.24 10.42
C SER A 250 4.14 -0.71 10.05
N PRO A 251 3.39 -1.41 9.17
CA PRO A 251 2.02 -1.04 8.81
C PRO A 251 1.03 -1.02 9.99
N GLY A 252 1.41 -1.57 11.15
CA GLY A 252 0.59 -1.60 12.36
C GLY A 252 0.56 -0.30 13.18
N LYS A 253 1.44 0.67 12.90
CA LYS A 253 1.52 1.94 13.68
C LYS A 253 0.39 2.94 13.36
N GLY A 254 -0.42 2.67 12.34
CA GLY A 254 -1.58 3.50 11.98
C GLY A 254 -2.58 2.75 11.11
N MET A 255 -3.87 3.03 11.31
CA MET A 255 -4.96 2.47 10.50
C MET A 255 -5.76 3.60 9.87
N ARG A 256 -6.04 3.47 8.57
CA ARG A 256 -6.97 4.33 7.85
C ARG A 256 -8.37 3.86 8.18
N VAL A 257 -9.21 4.70 8.76
CA VAL A 257 -10.62 4.40 8.98
C VAL A 257 -11.41 5.03 7.82
N GLY A 258 -12.02 4.18 6.99
CA GLY A 258 -12.94 4.63 5.95
C GLY A 258 -14.20 5.23 6.54
N SER A 259 -14.97 5.97 5.75
CA SER A 259 -16.25 6.58 6.18
C SER A 259 -17.28 5.55 6.67
N ASN A 260 -17.18 4.30 6.21
CA ASN A 260 -18.01 3.19 6.67
C ASN A 260 -17.49 2.52 7.96
N GLY A 261 -16.33 2.94 8.48
CA GLY A 261 -15.66 2.35 9.65
C GLY A 261 -14.66 1.24 9.31
N ALA A 262 -14.60 0.79 8.05
CA ALA A 262 -13.65 -0.23 7.62
C ALA A 262 -12.22 0.30 7.75
N ILE A 263 -11.34 -0.51 8.34
CA ILE A 263 -9.92 -0.16 8.42
C ILE A 263 -9.15 -0.63 7.21
N SER A 264 -8.11 0.11 6.83
CA SER A 264 -7.04 -0.38 5.98
C SER A 264 -5.71 0.00 6.59
N SER A 265 -4.70 -0.85 6.37
CA SER A 265 -3.35 -0.58 6.85
C SER A 265 -2.81 0.68 6.17
N VAL A 266 -2.16 1.53 6.96
CA VAL A 266 -1.21 2.49 6.40
C VAL A 266 -0.01 1.68 5.93
N PHE A 267 0.43 1.90 4.69
CA PHE A 267 1.61 1.20 4.17
C PHE A 267 2.83 1.52 5.04
N GLY A 268 3.45 0.48 5.61
CA GLY A 268 4.83 0.53 6.12
C GLY A 268 5.76 -0.11 5.09
N ASP A 269 6.96 -0.49 5.50
CA ASP A 269 7.99 -1.00 4.60
C ASP A 269 7.80 -2.47 4.25
N MET A 270 8.47 -2.90 3.18
CA MET A 270 8.38 -4.26 2.66
C MET A 270 9.75 -4.93 2.62
N LEU A 271 9.80 -6.15 3.11
CA LEU A 271 10.91 -7.07 2.96
C LEU A 271 10.57 -8.14 1.93
N TYR A 272 11.50 -8.41 1.03
CA TYR A 272 11.45 -9.52 0.08
C TYR A 272 12.58 -10.51 0.35
N ILE A 273 12.31 -11.82 0.25
CA ILE A 273 13.30 -12.89 0.42
C ILE A 273 13.22 -13.87 -0.75
N ASP A 274 14.24 -13.87 -1.61
CA ASP A 274 14.26 -14.53 -2.93
C ASP A 274 13.14 -14.06 -3.89
N PRO A 275 12.95 -12.74 -4.08
CA PRO A 275 11.90 -12.20 -4.93
C PRO A 275 11.97 -12.76 -6.36
N GLN A 276 10.86 -13.31 -6.84
CA GLN A 276 10.73 -13.77 -8.22
C GLN A 276 10.23 -12.64 -9.15
N PRO A 277 10.74 -12.54 -10.39
CA PRO A 277 10.43 -11.46 -11.34
C PRO A 277 9.01 -11.50 -11.93
N THR A 278 8.12 -12.37 -11.45
CA THR A 278 6.76 -12.52 -11.98
C THR A 278 5.87 -11.33 -11.60
N GLN A 279 4.89 -11.02 -12.46
CA GLN A 279 3.94 -9.91 -12.24
C GLN A 279 3.15 -10.11 -10.95
N ARG A 280 3.52 -9.37 -9.90
CA ARG A 280 2.89 -9.40 -8.59
C ARG A 280 1.88 -8.29 -8.44
N SER A 281 0.86 -8.54 -7.62
CA SER A 281 0.10 -7.45 -7.02
C SER A 281 1.04 -6.70 -6.06
N PHE A 282 1.32 -5.44 -6.36
CA PHE A 282 2.19 -4.60 -5.50
C PHE A 282 1.61 -4.39 -4.09
N PHE A 283 0.29 -4.56 -3.94
CA PHE A 283 -0.45 -4.17 -2.75
C PHE A 283 -1.08 -5.34 -1.99
N GLY A 284 -0.83 -6.58 -2.44
CA GLY A 284 -1.34 -7.76 -1.76
C GLY A 284 -0.26 -8.82 -1.69
N SER A 285 0.18 -9.15 -0.48
CA SER A 285 1.02 -10.32 -0.19
C SER A 285 0.26 -11.63 -0.28
N ALA A 286 -1.01 -11.62 -0.72
CA ALA A 286 -1.87 -12.79 -0.69
C ALA A 286 -1.24 -13.92 -1.52
N ASN A 287 -0.70 -14.92 -0.82
CA ASN A 287 0.06 -16.07 -1.35
C ASN A 287 1.49 -15.78 -1.85
N ALA A 288 2.05 -14.59 -1.59
CA ALA A 288 3.45 -14.30 -1.88
C ALA A 288 4.33 -14.87 -0.75
N THR A 289 5.05 -15.97 -1.03
CA THR A 289 5.91 -16.65 -0.04
C THR A 289 7.23 -15.93 0.25
N ASP A 290 7.44 -14.78 -0.37
CA ASP A 290 8.69 -14.03 -0.37
C ASP A 290 8.46 -12.52 -0.23
N GLN A 291 7.27 -12.08 0.20
CA GLN A 291 6.93 -10.69 0.45
C GLN A 291 6.35 -10.55 1.85
N PHE A 292 6.99 -9.73 2.68
CA PHE A 292 6.67 -9.59 4.10
C PHE A 292 6.57 -8.12 4.47
N HIS A 293 5.53 -7.76 5.20
CA HIS A 293 5.48 -6.45 5.85
C HIS A 293 6.62 -6.37 6.88
N VAL A 294 7.32 -5.24 6.91
CA VAL A 294 8.28 -4.96 7.97
C VAL A 294 7.51 -4.84 9.30
N GLY A 295 7.93 -5.62 10.28
CA GLY A 295 7.31 -5.73 11.59
C GLY A 295 8.33 -6.28 12.57
N LYS A 296 7.95 -6.45 13.83
CA LYS A 296 8.85 -7.09 14.81
C LYS A 296 9.00 -8.58 14.54
N VAL A 297 8.00 -9.20 13.91
CA VAL A 297 8.00 -10.62 13.55
C VAL A 297 7.55 -10.79 12.12
N ILE A 298 8.22 -11.69 11.38
CA ILE A 298 7.77 -12.18 10.07
C ILE A 298 7.62 -13.70 10.10
N ARG A 299 6.83 -14.25 9.19
CA ARG A 299 6.74 -15.69 8.95
C ARG A 299 7.52 -16.04 7.68
N TYR A 300 8.54 -16.88 7.77
CA TYR A 300 9.25 -17.41 6.60
C TYR A 300 9.19 -18.94 6.61
N GLY A 301 8.52 -19.52 5.62
CA GLY A 301 8.10 -20.92 5.64
C GLY A 301 7.16 -21.20 6.81
N ASP A 302 7.49 -22.22 7.61
CA ASP A 302 6.69 -22.63 8.77
C ASP A 302 7.21 -22.09 10.11
N ARG A 303 8.13 -21.11 10.07
CA ARG A 303 8.73 -20.53 11.28
C ARG A 303 8.52 -19.03 11.33
N TYR A 304 8.54 -18.53 12.56
CA TYR A 304 8.52 -17.11 12.86
C TYR A 304 9.93 -16.62 13.20
N PHE A 305 10.26 -15.44 12.71
CA PHE A 305 11.52 -14.78 12.95
C PHE A 305 11.28 -13.39 13.52
N ASP A 306 11.99 -13.05 14.60
CA ASP A 306 12.13 -11.68 15.03
C ASP A 306 12.98 -10.93 14.00
N LEU A 307 12.45 -9.81 13.51
CA LEU A 307 13.07 -8.96 12.49
C LEU A 307 13.56 -7.67 13.16
N GLU A 308 14.84 -7.36 12.96
CA GLU A 308 15.46 -6.11 13.39
C GLU A 308 16.04 -5.39 12.17
N VAL A 309 15.61 -4.15 11.98
CA VAL A 309 16.05 -3.25 10.90
C VAL A 309 16.23 -1.85 11.50
N PRO A 310 17.41 -1.21 11.34
CA PRO A 310 17.59 0.18 11.75
C PRO A 310 16.88 1.12 10.76
N PRO A 311 16.60 2.38 11.14
CA PRO A 311 15.87 3.33 10.29
C PRO A 311 16.43 3.49 8.88
N GLY A 312 17.76 3.47 8.71
CA GLY A 312 18.42 3.60 7.41
C GLY A 312 18.47 2.32 6.57
N GLY A 313 18.07 1.18 7.13
CA GLY A 313 18.01 -0.12 6.46
C GLY A 313 19.36 -0.72 6.06
N GLU A 314 20.47 -0.32 6.67
CA GLU A 314 21.82 -0.74 6.26
C GLU A 314 22.18 -2.15 6.72
N THR A 315 21.47 -2.66 7.72
CA THR A 315 21.61 -4.03 8.22
C THR A 315 20.25 -4.66 8.42
N LEU A 316 20.15 -5.96 8.26
CA LEU A 316 18.94 -6.72 8.55
C LEU A 316 19.31 -7.97 9.34
N THR A 317 18.58 -8.20 10.44
CA THR A 317 18.77 -9.38 11.28
C THR A 317 17.47 -10.19 11.37
N LEU A 318 17.57 -11.50 11.17
CA LEU A 318 16.50 -12.46 11.39
C LEU A 318 16.93 -13.46 12.46
N LYS A 319 16.19 -13.52 13.57
CA LYS A 319 16.40 -14.49 14.65
C LYS A 319 15.17 -15.38 14.75
N PRO A 320 15.28 -16.72 14.82
CA PRO A 320 14.13 -17.56 15.14
C PRO A 320 13.47 -17.03 16.41
N THR A 321 12.17 -16.78 16.36
CA THR A 321 11.48 -16.20 17.52
C THR A 321 11.49 -17.17 18.69
N SER A 322 11.73 -16.68 19.89
CA SER A 322 11.59 -17.47 21.12
C SER A 322 10.18 -17.42 21.69
N ARG A 323 9.26 -16.69 21.04
CA ARG A 323 7.88 -16.50 21.49
C ARG A 323 7.11 -17.80 21.44
N GLY A 324 6.18 -17.95 22.38
CA GLY A 324 5.20 -19.02 22.32
C GLY A 324 4.36 -18.91 21.04
N VAL A 325 3.96 -20.05 20.48
CA VAL A 325 3.06 -20.11 19.32
C VAL A 325 1.76 -20.77 19.74
N GLY A 326 0.65 -20.06 19.55
CA GLY A 326 -0.70 -20.62 19.66
C GLY A 326 -1.26 -20.93 18.27
N PHE A 327 -2.54 -21.26 18.23
CA PHE A 327 -3.26 -21.56 16.99
C PHE A 327 -4.51 -20.72 16.89
N ILE A 328 -4.82 -20.26 15.68
CA ILE A 328 -6.11 -19.67 15.37
C ILE A 328 -6.94 -20.61 14.50
N THR A 329 -8.24 -20.59 14.70
CA THR A 329 -9.24 -21.26 13.86
C THR A 329 -10.28 -20.26 13.40
N ASN A 330 -11.00 -20.57 12.32
CA ASN A 330 -12.22 -19.87 11.93
C ASN A 330 -13.25 -20.92 11.49
N ALA A 331 -14.52 -20.71 11.83
CA ALA A 331 -15.60 -21.62 11.44
C ALA A 331 -15.75 -21.77 9.90
N ASN A 332 -15.33 -20.75 9.15
CA ASN A 332 -15.35 -20.70 7.70
C ASN A 332 -14.02 -21.17 7.13
N ARG A 333 -14.01 -22.34 6.51
CA ARG A 333 -12.83 -22.91 5.83
C ARG A 333 -12.47 -22.12 4.56
N GLY A 334 -11.23 -22.29 4.10
CA GLY A 334 -10.71 -21.64 2.89
C GLY A 334 -10.45 -20.14 3.04
N PHE A 335 -10.19 -19.68 4.26
CA PHE A 335 -9.87 -18.29 4.52
C PHE A 335 -8.38 -17.99 4.32
N LEU A 336 -8.12 -16.75 3.92
CA LEU A 336 -6.85 -16.07 3.98
C LEU A 336 -7.09 -14.74 4.67
N ALA A 337 -6.44 -14.48 5.81
CA ALA A 337 -6.64 -13.27 6.59
C ALA A 337 -5.30 -12.59 6.90
N TYR A 338 -5.36 -11.27 7.06
CA TYR A 338 -4.32 -10.48 7.66
C TYR A 338 -4.78 -10.07 9.05
N VAL A 339 -3.93 -10.31 10.04
CA VAL A 339 -4.11 -9.86 11.41
C VAL A 339 -3.03 -8.85 11.75
N TYR A 340 -3.34 -7.91 12.64
CA TYR A 340 -2.40 -6.91 13.10
C TYR A 340 -2.37 -6.84 14.63
N GLY A 341 -1.20 -6.51 15.17
CA GLY A 341 -0.93 -6.39 16.60
C GLY A 341 0.36 -5.64 16.85
N ASP A 342 0.89 -5.74 18.07
CA ASP A 342 2.13 -5.07 18.47
C ASP A 342 3.38 -5.62 17.77
N LEU A 343 3.28 -6.84 17.20
CA LEU A 343 4.35 -7.49 16.43
C LEU A 343 4.36 -7.12 14.94
N GLY A 344 3.33 -6.41 14.44
CA GLY A 344 3.19 -6.03 13.04
C GLY A 344 1.93 -6.62 12.40
N VAL A 345 1.99 -6.87 11.10
CA VAL A 345 0.91 -7.49 10.31
C VAL A 345 1.35 -8.87 9.87
N LEU A 346 0.55 -9.91 10.15
CA LEU A 346 0.83 -11.29 9.78
C LEU A 346 -0.31 -11.86 8.92
N GLU A 347 0.09 -12.65 7.93
CA GLU A 347 -0.82 -13.48 7.15
C GLU A 347 -1.12 -14.78 7.91
N VAL A 348 -2.39 -15.13 7.95
CA VAL A 348 -2.90 -16.38 8.51
C VAL A 348 -3.88 -17.00 7.53
N ALA A 349 -3.69 -18.28 7.22
CA ALA A 349 -4.47 -18.98 6.21
C ALA A 349 -4.99 -20.30 6.78
N ASP A 350 -6.19 -20.69 6.37
CA ASP A 350 -6.70 -22.02 6.61
C ASP A 350 -5.76 -23.05 5.97
N ASN A 351 -5.27 -23.99 6.77
CA ASN A 351 -4.56 -25.17 6.28
C ASN A 351 -5.49 -26.38 6.38
N GLU A 352 -5.07 -27.54 5.85
CA GLU A 352 -5.92 -28.75 5.91
C GLU A 352 -6.37 -29.09 7.34
N SER A 353 -5.56 -28.75 8.35
CA SER A 353 -5.87 -28.99 9.77
C SER A 353 -6.93 -28.05 10.36
N GLY A 354 -7.23 -26.92 9.72
CA GLY A 354 -8.12 -25.87 10.27
C GLY A 354 -7.46 -24.96 11.30
N LYS A 355 -6.19 -25.18 11.62
CA LYS A 355 -5.44 -24.44 12.64
C LYS A 355 -4.25 -23.72 12.02
N CYS A 356 -4.24 -22.39 12.08
CA CYS A 356 -3.09 -21.61 11.65
C CYS A 356 -2.22 -21.23 12.85
N PRO A 357 -0.91 -21.54 12.86
CA PRO A 357 -0.03 -21.08 13.93
C PRO A 357 0.05 -19.55 13.92
N LEU A 358 0.11 -18.93 15.09
CA LEU A 358 0.28 -17.48 15.25
C LEU A 358 1.07 -17.23 16.56
N PRO A 359 2.05 -16.30 16.60
CA PRO A 359 2.77 -16.01 17.83
C PRO A 359 1.81 -15.50 18.91
N GLU A 360 2.14 -15.80 20.16
CA GLU A 360 1.42 -15.28 21.32
C GLU A 360 1.37 -13.74 21.28
N GLY A 361 0.22 -13.19 21.66
CA GLY A 361 -0.03 -11.76 21.55
C GLY A 361 -1.51 -11.43 21.43
N GLU A 362 -1.79 -10.14 21.27
CA GLU A 362 -3.13 -9.63 20.98
C GLU A 362 -3.24 -9.23 19.52
N TRP A 363 -4.24 -9.81 18.84
CA TRP A 363 -4.39 -9.69 17.40
C TRP A 363 -5.78 -9.23 17.03
N LYS A 364 -5.85 -8.28 16.10
CA LYS A 364 -7.10 -7.81 15.49
C LYS A 364 -7.14 -8.18 14.02
N LEU A 365 -8.34 -8.36 13.48
CA LEU A 365 -8.54 -8.60 12.06
C LEU A 365 -8.26 -7.32 11.27
N LEU A 366 -7.35 -7.37 10.30
CA LEU A 366 -7.15 -6.30 9.32
C LEU A 366 -8.07 -6.50 8.11
N SER A 367 -8.02 -7.67 7.51
CA SER A 367 -8.83 -8.03 6.33
C SER A 367 -8.83 -9.54 6.12
N TYR A 368 -9.78 -10.07 5.36
CA TYR A 368 -9.73 -11.44 4.88
C TYR A 368 -10.33 -11.59 3.48
N THR A 369 -10.04 -12.74 2.89
CA THR A 369 -10.79 -13.37 1.79
C THR A 369 -11.18 -14.79 2.22
N ILE A 370 -12.45 -15.14 2.10
CA ILE A 370 -12.92 -16.53 2.21
C ILE A 370 -13.25 -16.99 0.80
N GLU A 371 -12.56 -18.05 0.34
CA GLU A 371 -12.83 -18.68 -0.95
C GLU A 371 -13.45 -20.06 -0.72
N ARG A 372 -14.67 -20.26 -1.23
CA ARG A 372 -15.29 -21.58 -1.22
C ARG A 372 -14.80 -22.36 -2.44
N LYS A 373 -13.75 -23.15 -2.25
CA LYS A 373 -13.29 -24.13 -3.26
C LYS A 373 -14.31 -25.27 -3.36
N GLY A 374 -14.72 -25.64 -4.58
CA GLY A 374 -15.44 -26.90 -4.83
C GLY A 374 -16.97 -26.89 -4.65
N LEU A 375 -17.65 -25.80 -5.01
CA LEU A 375 -19.12 -25.83 -5.17
C LEU A 375 -19.59 -26.10 -6.60
N GLY A 376 -18.66 -26.25 -7.55
CA GLY A 376 -19.00 -26.85 -8.83
C GLY A 376 -19.34 -28.32 -8.58
N ASP A 377 -20.45 -28.79 -9.15
CA ASP A 377 -20.74 -30.21 -9.25
C ASP A 377 -19.49 -30.96 -9.74
N ALA A 378 -19.39 -32.26 -9.43
CA ALA A 378 -18.33 -33.10 -9.98
C ALA A 378 -18.23 -32.84 -11.50
N PRO A 379 -17.03 -32.56 -12.04
CA PRO A 379 -16.89 -32.11 -13.42
C PRO A 379 -17.59 -33.10 -14.34
N THR A 380 -18.54 -32.60 -15.13
CA THR A 380 -19.23 -33.43 -16.12
C THR A 380 -18.22 -33.85 -17.19
N VAL A 381 -18.51 -34.92 -17.93
CA VAL A 381 -17.68 -35.33 -19.09
C VAL A 381 -17.52 -34.17 -20.09
N LEU A 382 -18.49 -33.27 -20.16
CA LEU A 382 -18.42 -32.04 -20.96
C LEU A 382 -17.46 -31.00 -20.35
N ASP A 383 -17.42 -30.83 -19.02
CA ASP A 383 -16.45 -29.93 -18.37
C ASP A 383 -15.00 -30.40 -18.57
N VAL A 384 -14.78 -31.71 -18.57
CA VAL A 384 -13.47 -32.30 -18.90
C VAL A 384 -13.10 -32.00 -20.36
N LEU A 385 -14.05 -32.11 -21.30
CA LEU A 385 -13.81 -31.79 -22.71
C LEU A 385 -13.62 -30.29 -22.98
N PHE A 386 -14.32 -29.40 -22.25
CA PHE A 386 -14.19 -27.94 -22.40
C PHE A 386 -13.03 -27.34 -21.59
N SER A 387 -12.44 -28.07 -20.64
CA SER A 387 -11.26 -27.63 -19.87
C SER A 387 -9.98 -27.42 -20.70
N ALA A 388 -9.99 -27.80 -21.99
CA ALA A 388 -8.94 -27.47 -22.95
C ALA A 388 -8.94 -25.98 -23.35
N LEU A 389 -10.01 -25.23 -23.04
CA LEU A 389 -10.04 -23.77 -23.14
C LEU A 389 -9.85 -23.17 -21.73
N PRO A 390 -9.03 -22.13 -21.57
CA PRO A 390 -8.82 -21.47 -20.28
C PRO A 390 -10.06 -20.65 -19.90
N THR A 391 -11.11 -21.33 -19.43
CA THR A 391 -12.17 -20.67 -18.66
C THR A 391 -11.61 -20.38 -17.27
N PRO A 392 -11.63 -19.11 -16.82
CA PRO A 392 -11.21 -18.80 -15.47
C PRO A 392 -12.12 -19.58 -14.50
N PRO A 393 -11.57 -20.22 -13.46
CA PRO A 393 -12.37 -20.99 -12.52
C PRO A 393 -13.47 -20.09 -11.94
N THR A 394 -14.70 -20.60 -11.92
CA THR A 394 -15.83 -19.95 -11.27
C THR A 394 -15.58 -19.95 -9.75
N ARG A 395 -15.13 -18.82 -9.22
CA ARG A 395 -14.82 -18.67 -7.80
C ARG A 395 -15.97 -18.02 -7.07
N THR A 396 -16.40 -18.62 -5.97
CA THR A 396 -17.24 -17.96 -4.97
C THR A 396 -16.33 -17.48 -3.86
N LEU A 397 -16.19 -16.16 -3.73
CA LEU A 397 -15.35 -15.55 -2.72
C LEU A 397 -16.01 -14.32 -2.12
N VAL A 398 -15.66 -14.05 -0.88
CA VAL A 398 -16.02 -12.82 -0.17
C VAL A 398 -14.77 -12.26 0.47
N SER A 399 -14.58 -10.96 0.34
CA SER A 399 -13.51 -10.22 1.00
C SER A 399 -14.10 -9.14 1.88
N ALA A 400 -13.49 -8.94 3.04
CA ALA A 400 -13.91 -7.92 4.00
C ALA A 400 -12.70 -7.30 4.71
N ARG A 401 -12.94 -6.14 5.30
CA ARG A 401 -11.98 -5.40 6.13
C ARG A 401 -12.50 -5.32 7.55
N GLY A 402 -11.60 -5.45 8.52
CA GLY A 402 -11.93 -5.23 9.93
C GLY A 402 -12.40 -3.81 10.20
N ILE A 403 -12.74 -3.53 11.45
CA ILE A 403 -13.08 -2.20 11.95
C ILE A 403 -12.16 -1.84 13.13
N LEU A 404 -11.98 -0.55 13.40
CA LEU A 404 -11.06 -0.09 14.45
C LEU A 404 -11.43 -0.64 15.84
N ASP A 405 -12.74 -0.66 16.11
CA ASP A 405 -13.32 -1.10 17.38
C ASP A 405 -13.46 -2.63 17.49
N SER A 406 -12.89 -3.38 16.54
CA SER A 406 -12.86 -4.84 16.65
C SER A 406 -12.12 -5.27 17.91
N LYS A 407 -12.68 -6.26 18.60
CA LYS A 407 -12.06 -6.85 19.79
C LYS A 407 -10.82 -7.63 19.37
N ALA A 408 -9.71 -7.40 20.05
CA ALA A 408 -8.53 -8.24 19.87
C ALA A 408 -8.78 -9.65 20.40
N ILE A 409 -8.32 -10.67 19.68
CA ILE A 409 -8.19 -12.02 20.20
C ILE A 409 -6.84 -12.15 20.91
N LYS A 410 -6.81 -12.92 21.99
CA LYS A 410 -5.58 -13.24 22.70
C LYS A 410 -5.11 -14.63 22.28
N VAL A 411 -3.92 -14.71 21.71
CA VAL A 411 -3.27 -15.96 21.35
C VAL A 411 -2.32 -16.34 22.49
N VAL A 412 -2.46 -17.56 23.00
CA VAL A 412 -1.63 -18.13 24.06
C VAL A 412 -0.90 -19.35 23.52
N ALA A 413 0.35 -19.53 23.94
CA ALA A 413 1.19 -20.63 23.50
C ALA A 413 0.52 -22.00 23.69
N GLY A 414 0.47 -22.81 22.63
CA GLY A 414 -0.14 -24.15 22.63
C GLY A 414 -1.68 -24.17 22.64
N GLU A 415 -2.34 -23.05 22.91
CA GLU A 415 -3.80 -22.97 22.91
C GLU A 415 -4.35 -22.72 21.49
N THR A 416 -5.64 -23.00 21.31
CA THR A 416 -6.36 -22.71 20.07
C THR A 416 -7.47 -21.71 20.39
N VAL A 417 -7.52 -20.60 19.65
CA VAL A 417 -8.52 -19.55 19.80
C VAL A 417 -9.25 -19.34 18.47
N GLU A 418 -10.56 -19.11 18.53
CA GLU A 418 -11.32 -18.76 17.35
C GLU A 418 -11.16 -17.29 17.01
N LEU A 419 -10.88 -16.99 15.74
CA LEU A 419 -10.88 -15.64 15.20
C LEU A 419 -12.24 -15.44 14.50
N PRO A 420 -13.23 -14.78 15.15
CA PRO A 420 -14.59 -14.72 14.63
C PRO A 420 -14.64 -13.74 13.48
N PHE A 421 -14.85 -14.22 12.26
CA PHE A 421 -15.18 -13.41 11.09
C PHE A 421 -15.84 -14.29 10.05
N GLY A 422 -16.51 -13.66 9.09
CA GLY A 422 -17.23 -14.32 8.01
C GLY A 422 -18.74 -14.30 8.23
N PRO A 423 -19.48 -15.15 7.49
CA PRO A 423 -20.93 -15.23 7.56
C PRO A 423 -21.44 -15.70 8.95
N PRO A 424 -22.73 -15.50 9.25
CA PRO A 424 -23.72 -14.83 8.40
C PRO A 424 -23.42 -13.34 8.21
N TYR A 425 -23.69 -12.86 6.99
CA TYR A 425 -23.58 -11.44 6.65
C TYR A 425 -24.93 -10.76 6.84
N HIS A 426 -24.91 -9.57 7.43
CA HIS A 426 -26.09 -8.75 7.68
C HIS A 426 -26.03 -7.45 6.86
N PRO A 427 -27.11 -7.07 6.17
CA PRO A 427 -27.16 -5.79 5.48
C PRO A 427 -27.25 -4.63 6.49
N LYS A 428 -26.44 -3.60 6.29
CA LYS A 428 -26.48 -2.34 7.02
C LYS A 428 -26.69 -1.19 6.05
N VAL A 429 -27.81 -0.49 6.17
CA VAL A 429 -28.13 0.69 5.35
C VAL A 429 -27.85 1.96 6.14
N THR A 430 -27.14 2.90 5.53
CA THR A 430 -26.91 4.25 6.07
C THR A 430 -27.49 5.28 5.11
N GLY A 431 -28.11 6.34 5.65
CA GLY A 431 -28.63 7.46 4.88
C GLY A 431 -28.01 8.77 5.32
N ALA A 432 -27.72 9.67 4.38
CA ALA A 432 -27.24 11.01 4.64
C ALA A 432 -27.91 12.02 3.69
N PRO A 433 -28.25 13.24 4.15
CA PRO A 433 -28.67 14.30 3.25
C PRO A 433 -27.53 14.65 2.30
N THR A 434 -27.85 14.94 1.04
CA THR A 434 -26.87 15.47 0.08
C THR A 434 -26.79 16.99 0.18
N SER A 435 -25.72 17.59 -0.34
CA SER A 435 -25.59 19.06 -0.42
C SER A 435 -26.66 19.72 -1.30
N THR A 436 -27.36 18.95 -2.12
CA THR A 436 -28.50 19.42 -2.91
C THR A 436 -29.79 19.29 -2.09
N SER A 437 -30.48 20.41 -1.90
CA SER A 437 -31.72 20.47 -1.12
C SER A 437 -32.74 19.43 -1.59
N GLY A 438 -33.26 18.63 -0.67
CA GLY A 438 -34.33 17.65 -0.93
C GLY A 438 -33.86 16.26 -1.35
N ASN A 439 -32.55 16.03 -1.53
CA ASN A 439 -32.01 14.72 -1.90
C ASN A 439 -31.30 14.04 -0.73
N ALA A 440 -31.48 12.72 -0.60
CA ALA A 440 -30.75 11.87 0.34
C ALA A 440 -29.94 10.81 -0.43
N ALA A 441 -28.74 10.54 0.04
CA ALA A 441 -27.92 9.41 -0.42
C ALA A 441 -28.10 8.26 0.58
N ILE A 442 -28.35 7.06 0.06
CA ILE A 442 -28.33 5.82 0.84
C ILE A 442 -27.18 4.94 0.38
N ALA A 443 -26.57 4.23 1.32
CA ALA A 443 -25.51 3.27 1.07
C ALA A 443 -25.80 1.96 1.80
N LEU A 444 -25.52 0.84 1.16
CA LEU A 444 -25.61 -0.49 1.74
C LEU A 444 -24.19 -1.04 1.95
N SER A 445 -23.95 -1.58 3.13
CA SER A 445 -22.78 -2.41 3.46
C SER A 445 -23.25 -3.79 3.88
N LEU A 446 -22.47 -4.83 3.55
CA LEU A 446 -22.63 -6.14 4.18
C LEU A 446 -21.65 -6.24 5.34
N VAL A 447 -22.16 -6.61 6.51
CA VAL A 447 -21.40 -6.66 7.77
C VAL A 447 -21.31 -8.10 8.24
N GLY A 448 -20.11 -8.59 8.53
CA GLY A 448 -19.91 -9.95 9.03
C GLY A 448 -20.08 -10.08 10.54
N THR A 449 -19.84 -11.29 11.05
CA THR A 449 -20.12 -11.66 12.45
C THR A 449 -19.31 -10.89 13.50
N ALA A 450 -18.15 -10.33 13.14
CA ALA A 450 -17.34 -9.50 14.03
C ALA A 450 -17.39 -8.00 13.68
N GLY A 451 -18.37 -7.60 12.88
CA GLY A 451 -18.54 -6.21 12.48
C GLY A 451 -17.64 -5.78 11.32
N GLU A 452 -16.87 -6.70 10.73
CA GLU A 452 -16.11 -6.41 9.52
C GLU A 452 -17.02 -6.01 8.36
N ILE A 453 -16.49 -5.27 7.40
CA ILE A 453 -17.26 -4.73 6.28
C ILE A 453 -16.80 -5.38 4.99
N CYS A 454 -17.71 -6.07 4.31
CA CYS A 454 -17.44 -6.70 3.02
C CYS A 454 -17.17 -5.63 1.96
N ASN A 455 -16.07 -5.81 1.23
CA ASN A 455 -15.64 -4.92 0.16
C ASN A 455 -15.47 -5.65 -1.19
N GLY A 456 -15.68 -6.97 -1.22
CA GLY A 456 -15.72 -7.75 -2.45
C GLY A 456 -16.58 -8.99 -2.28
N ILE A 457 -17.41 -9.30 -3.27
CA ILE A 457 -18.19 -10.54 -3.32
C ILE A 457 -18.29 -11.01 -4.77
N LEU A 458 -17.96 -12.27 -4.98
CA LEU A 458 -18.21 -13.00 -6.21
C LEU A 458 -18.97 -14.27 -5.87
N VAL A 459 -19.99 -14.57 -6.67
CA VAL A 459 -20.74 -15.82 -6.63
C VAL A 459 -20.56 -16.45 -8.01
N ASN A 460 -19.93 -17.62 -8.04
CA ASN A 460 -19.61 -18.35 -9.28
C ASN A 460 -18.86 -17.50 -10.32
N GLY A 461 -17.89 -16.70 -9.86
CA GLY A 461 -17.05 -15.84 -10.71
C GLY A 461 -17.69 -14.49 -11.07
N SER A 462 -18.96 -14.28 -10.74
CA SER A 462 -19.70 -13.06 -11.09
C SER A 462 -20.09 -12.27 -9.85
N ARG A 463 -20.12 -10.95 -9.97
CA ARG A 463 -20.71 -10.10 -8.93
C ARG A 463 -22.22 -10.39 -8.88
N PRO A 464 -22.82 -10.65 -7.71
CA PRO A 464 -24.26 -10.94 -7.61
C PRO A 464 -25.09 -9.73 -8.04
N GLU A 465 -26.38 -9.94 -8.35
CA GLU A 465 -27.28 -8.82 -8.68
C GLU A 465 -27.32 -7.78 -7.55
N PRO A 466 -27.34 -6.48 -7.87
CA PRO A 466 -27.41 -5.45 -6.85
C PRO A 466 -28.68 -5.59 -6.00
N PRO A 467 -28.59 -5.45 -4.66
CA PRO A 467 -29.77 -5.54 -3.80
C PRO A 467 -30.80 -4.45 -4.09
N GLU A 468 -32.07 -4.80 -3.89
CA GLU A 468 -33.20 -3.88 -3.99
C GLU A 468 -33.48 -3.19 -2.64
N PHE A 469 -34.07 -2.00 -2.69
CA PHE A 469 -34.53 -1.28 -1.52
C PHE A 469 -35.92 -0.69 -1.72
N THR A 470 -36.63 -0.53 -0.60
CA THR A 470 -37.91 0.17 -0.50
C THR A 470 -37.79 1.18 0.64
N ILE A 471 -38.16 2.44 0.37
CA ILE A 471 -38.30 3.49 1.39
C ILE A 471 -39.79 3.66 1.65
N SER A 472 -40.20 3.54 2.91
CA SER A 472 -41.59 3.76 3.34
C SER A 472 -41.64 4.79 4.46
N ILE A 473 -42.75 5.53 4.55
CA ILE A 473 -43.04 6.34 5.74
C ILE A 473 -43.56 5.46 6.89
N ALA A 474 -43.75 6.06 8.07
CA ALA A 474 -44.11 5.34 9.30
C ALA A 474 -45.42 4.53 9.22
N ASP A 475 -46.36 4.91 8.35
CA ASP A 475 -47.61 4.17 8.13
C ASP A 475 -47.46 2.98 7.15
N GLY A 476 -46.25 2.75 6.63
CA GLY A 476 -45.93 1.66 5.69
C GLY A 476 -46.12 2.03 4.21
N LYS A 477 -46.65 3.23 3.88
CA LYS A 477 -46.77 3.67 2.49
C LYS A 477 -45.39 3.83 1.86
N GLN A 478 -45.20 3.13 0.76
CA GLN A 478 -44.00 3.23 -0.06
C GLN A 478 -43.87 4.64 -0.65
N VAL A 479 -42.69 5.23 -0.48
CA VAL A 479 -42.29 6.52 -1.02
C VAL A 479 -41.40 6.33 -2.24
N GLU A 480 -40.49 5.35 -2.20
CA GLU A 480 -39.49 5.14 -3.24
C GLU A 480 -39.03 3.68 -3.26
N THR A 481 -38.60 3.20 -4.43
CA THR A 481 -37.96 1.88 -4.59
C THR A 481 -36.83 1.98 -5.59
N GLY A 482 -35.79 1.17 -5.39
CA GLY A 482 -34.73 1.11 -6.37
C GLY A 482 -33.76 -0.03 -6.13
N LYS A 483 -32.62 0.05 -6.82
CA LYS A 483 -31.49 -0.86 -6.67
C LYS A 483 -30.30 -0.08 -6.18
N PHE A 484 -29.54 -0.67 -5.27
CA PHE A 484 -28.21 -0.16 -4.97
C PHE A 484 -27.34 -0.26 -6.21
N LYS A 485 -26.37 0.64 -6.32
CA LYS A 485 -25.29 0.50 -7.30
C LYS A 485 -24.05 0.08 -6.56
N TYR A 486 -23.33 -0.80 -7.21
CA TYR A 486 -22.00 -1.15 -6.79
C TYR A 486 -21.06 0.03 -6.96
N GLY A 487 -20.46 0.46 -5.85
CA GLY A 487 -19.38 1.45 -5.81
C GLY A 487 -18.01 0.83 -6.05
#